data_AF-A0A7W0WV78-F1
#
_entry.id   AF-A0A7W0WV78-F1
#
_cell.length_a   1.000
_cell.length_b   1.000
_cell.length_c   1.000
_cell.angle_alpha   90.00
_cell.angle_beta   90.00
_cell.angle_gamma   90.00
#
_symmetry.space_group_name_H-M   'P 1'
#
loop_
_entity.id
_entity.type
_entity.pdbx_description
1 polymer ?
#
loop_
_entity_poly.entity_id
_entity_poly.type
_entity_poly.pdbx_seq_one_letter_code
_entity_poly.pdbx_strand_id
1 'polypeptide(L)' 'MLAAKEKRAEFERQALVHTDSLYGAAYRLTRNARDAEDLVQDSLLRAYRFWDSFEQDSN' A
#
# COMPACT_ATOMS: atom_id res chain seq x y z
N MET A 1 9.46 -5.97 20.40
CA MET A 1 8.10 -5.57 19.97
C MET A 1 7.93 -4.07 19.69
N LEU A 2 8.95 -3.22 19.90
CA LEU A 2 8.94 -1.81 19.46
C LEU A 2 9.22 -1.69 17.94
N ALA A 3 10.25 -2.40 17.46
CA ALA A 3 10.66 -2.41 16.04
C ALA A 3 9.54 -2.77 15.04
N ALA A 4 8.66 -3.73 15.38
CA ALA A 4 7.54 -4.09 14.51
C ALA A 4 6.48 -2.96 14.41
N LYS A 5 6.28 -2.19 15.48
CA LYS A 5 5.40 -1.02 15.47
C LYS A 5 6.02 0.14 14.70
N GLU A 6 7.32 0.35 14.84
CA GLU A 6 8.07 1.36 14.09
C GLU A 6 8.06 1.06 12.59
N LYS A 7 8.34 -0.19 12.20
CA LYS A 7 8.23 -0.66 10.80
C LYS A 7 6.84 -0.38 10.22
N ARG A 8 5.80 -0.72 10.97
CA ARG A 8 4.41 -0.46 10.56
C ARG A 8 4.15 1.02 10.38
N ALA A 9 4.57 1.84 11.33
CA ALA A 9 4.36 3.28 11.26
C ALA A 9 5.12 3.92 10.09
N GLU A 10 6.32 3.43 9.77
CA GLU A 10 7.07 3.89 8.60
C GLU A 10 6.37 3.51 7.29
N PHE A 11 5.94 2.25 7.16
CA PHE A 11 5.14 1.82 6.02
C PHE A 11 3.87 2.67 5.87
N GLU A 12 3.11 2.90 6.95
CA GLU A 12 1.89 3.70 6.91
C GLU A 12 2.16 5.13 6.44
N ARG A 13 3.25 5.77 6.90
CA ARG A 13 3.65 7.12 6.46
C ARG A 13 3.99 7.17 4.97
N GLN A 14 4.70 6.18 4.45
CA GLN A 14 5.15 6.18 3.05
C GLN A 14 4.09 5.65 2.07
N ALA A 15 3.29 4.66 2.46
CA ALA A 15 2.38 3.99 1.56
C ALA A 15 0.99 4.64 1.49
N LEU A 16 0.45 5.14 2.62
CA LEU A 16 -0.94 5.62 2.65
C LEU A 16 -1.15 6.92 1.86
N VAL A 17 -0.09 7.71 1.64
CA VAL A 17 -0.15 8.89 0.76
C VAL A 17 -0.48 8.54 -0.69
N HIS A 18 -0.29 7.27 -1.09
CA HIS A 18 -0.59 6.77 -2.42
C HIS A 18 -1.96 6.10 -2.54
N THR A 19 -2.72 5.96 -1.45
CA THR A 19 -3.99 5.22 -1.47
C THR A 19 -5.01 5.81 -2.44
N ASP A 20 -5.12 7.13 -2.55
CA ASP A 20 -6.07 7.78 -3.46
C ASP A 20 -5.72 7.53 -4.95
N SER A 21 -4.43 7.60 -5.28
CA SER A 21 -3.97 7.36 -6.66
C SER A 21 -4.10 5.89 -7.04
N LEU A 22 -3.80 4.98 -6.09
CA LEU A 22 -4.03 3.54 -6.24
C LEU A 22 -5.52 3.23 -6.43
N TYR A 23 -6.40 3.85 -5.65
CA TYR A 23 -7.85 3.68 -5.81
C TYR A 23 -8.34 4.15 -7.19
N GLY A 24 -7.89 5.32 -7.65
CA GLY A 24 -8.22 5.79 -8.99
C GLY A 24 -7.74 4.83 -10.09
N ALA A 25 -6.57 4.23 -9.95
CA ALA A 25 -6.07 3.20 -10.87
C ALA A 25 -6.88 1.90 -10.80
N ALA A 26 -7.15 1.41 -9.59
CA ALA A 26 -7.96 0.22 -9.35
C ALA A 26 -9.37 0.37 -9.93
N TYR A 27 -10.01 1.53 -9.72
CA TYR A 27 -11.34 1.82 -10.25
C TYR A 27 -11.38 1.81 -11.79
N ARG A 28 -10.33 2.30 -12.45
CA ARG A 28 -10.23 2.22 -13.92
C ARG A 28 -10.14 0.78 -14.43
N LEU A 29 -9.54 -0.12 -13.66
CA LEU A 29 -9.39 -1.53 -14.00
C LEU A 29 -10.67 -2.33 -13.73
N THR A 30 -11.29 -2.14 -12.57
CA THR A 30 -12.42 -2.95 -12.11
C THR A 30 -13.77 -2.40 -12.55
N ARG A 31 -13.89 -1.07 -12.73
CA ARG A 31 -15.15 -0.34 -12.94
C ARG A 31 -16.20 -0.59 -11.85
N ASN A 32 -15.74 -0.96 -10.66
CA ASN A 32 -16.55 -1.24 -9.48
C ASN A 32 -15.82 -0.72 -8.24
N ALA A 33 -16.51 0.07 -7.44
CA ALA A 33 -15.96 0.69 -6.24
C ALA A 33 -15.48 -0.35 -5.22
N ARG A 34 -16.27 -1.39 -4.93
CA ARG A 34 -15.88 -2.43 -3.98
C ARG A 34 -14.67 -3.22 -4.46
N ASP A 35 -14.69 -3.66 -5.70
CA ASP A 35 -13.56 -4.41 -6.26
C ASP A 35 -12.29 -3.55 -6.31
N ALA A 36 -12.43 -2.23 -6.47
CA ALA A 36 -11.30 -1.30 -6.41
C ALA A 36 -10.77 -1.13 -4.97
N GLU A 37 -11.64 -1.00 -3.98
CA GLU A 37 -11.26 -0.98 -2.56
C GLU A 37 -10.52 -2.25 -2.16
N ASP A 38 -11.04 -3.42 -2.56
CA ASP A 38 -10.44 -4.72 -2.29
C ASP A 38 -9.07 -4.85 -2.97
N LEU A 39 -8.95 -4.43 -4.23
CA LEU A 39 -7.69 -4.46 -4.96
C LEU A 39 -6.62 -3.56 -4.31
N VAL A 40 -6.99 -2.37 -3.83
CA VAL A 40 -6.08 -1.47 -3.11
C VAL A 40 -5.63 -2.09 -1.79
N GLN A 41 -6.56 -2.68 -1.03
CA GLN A 41 -6.23 -3.34 0.24
C GLN A 41 -5.27 -4.51 0.02
N ASP A 42 -5.55 -5.39 -0.95
CA ASP A 42 -4.67 -6.51 -1.30
C ASP A 42 -3.28 -6.05 -1.73
N SER A 43 -3.22 -4.95 -2.49
CA SER A 43 -1.95 -4.37 -2.94
C SER A 43 -1.13 -3.84 -1.77
N LEU A 44 -1.76 -3.12 -0.84
CA LEU A 44 -1.08 -2.62 0.36
C LEU A 44 -0.64 -3.75 1.28
N LEU A 45 -1.44 -4.81 1.44
CA LEU A 45 -1.07 -6.00 2.22
C LEU A 45 0.14 -6.72 1.61
N ARG A 46 0.20 -6.83 0.29
CA ARG A 46 1.37 -7.37 -0.42
C ARG A 46 2.59 -6.48 -0.25
N ALA A 47 2.45 -5.16 -0.42
CA ALA A 47 3.54 -4.21 -0.24
C ALA A 47 4.11 -4.30 1.19
N TYR A 48 3.25 -4.34 2.21
CA TYR A 48 3.68 -4.49 3.60
C TYR A 48 4.43 -5.79 3.87
N ARG A 49 4.00 -6.91 3.24
CA ARG A 49 4.69 -8.21 3.35
C ARG A 49 6.12 -8.14 2.85
N PHE A 50 6.40 -7.37 1.81
CA PHE A 50 7.72 -7.20 1.20
C PHE A 50 8.43 -5.91 1.63
N TRP A 51 7.94 -5.24 2.68
CA TRP A 51 8.48 -3.96 3.12
C TRP A 51 9.95 -4.04 3.58
N ASP A 52 10.39 -5.18 4.13
CA ASP A 52 11.79 -5.33 4.58
C ASP A 52 12.80 -5.35 3.41
N SER A 53 12.31 -5.62 2.20
CA SER A 53 13.11 -5.60 0.96
C SER A 53 12.95 -4.30 0.17
N PHE A 54 12.22 -3.32 0.70
CA PHE A 54 12.07 -2.02 0.06
C PHE A 54 13.34 -1.20 0.25
N GLU A 55 13.90 -0.71 -0.85
CA GLU A 55 14.99 0.24 -0.86
C GLU A 55 14.43 1.62 -1.20
N GLN A 56 14.46 2.53 -0.22
CA GLN A 56 14.08 3.91 -0.45
C GLN A 56 15.06 4.55 -1.45
N ASP A 57 14.56 5.41 -2.33
CA ASP A 57 15.33 6.13 -3.34
C ASP A 57 15.94 5.25 -4.46
N SER A 58 15.35 4.08 -4.73
CA SER A 58 15.77 3.19 -5.82
C SER A 58 15.36 3.62 -7.23
N ASN A 59 15.05 4.91 -7.46
CA ASN A 59 14.51 5.45 -8.72
C ASN A 59 15.34 6.62 -9.26
#